data_AF-A0A251V7B4-F1
#
_entry.id   AF-A0A251V7B4-F1
#
_cell.length_a   1.000
_cell.length_b   1.000
_cell.length_c   1.000
_cell.angle_alpha   90.00
_cell.angle_beta   90.00
_cell.angle_gamma   90.00
#
_symmetry.space_group_name_H-M   'P 1'
#
loop_
_entity.id
_entity.type
_entity.pdbx_description
1 polymer ?
#
loop_
_entity_poly.entity_id
_entity_poly.type
_entity_poly.pdbx_seq_one_letter_code
_entity_poly.pdbx_strand_id
1 'polypeptide(L)'
;MQTTNEKYYINNHLSFIVSFHQNLETHSARVVGFEVKAFSINHEFADQWSYTNRLSTCDPHAKRLVTGFDPPQEVDDQEEVIFTYDVEFRESDVQWASRWDTYLLTADDQIHWFSIVNSLMIVLSISGMVAMIMLRTLHRDIFEYDQLDNLEEAQEQTGWKLVHTDIFRPPVNSESLSVLIGTGVQLFGTILITINFMVSGILSPSNLLNEFIFVIVVVWALMGIFGGWTMARLLYKTFEESEWNMKASLTTAFMFPGTVFCIFYVLYSLTSGGESWRPVLYDCMFGFLFLWLAISAPLVFMGSYICFTFIAPETRESVKTSKIPREIPEQSWYMSPIFTIMVGGIIPFVVVFELSSMLTSIDLHHFCYMFALS
;
A
#
# COMPACT_ATOMS: atom_id res chain seq x y z
N MET A 1 36.83 -24.50 11.68
CA MET A 1 36.13 -25.09 12.84
C MET A 1 34.84 -24.29 13.01
N GLN A 2 33.63 -24.74 12.75
CA GLN A 2 33.07 -25.98 12.21
C GLN A 2 32.25 -25.57 10.99
N THR A 3 32.45 -26.20 9.83
CA THR A 3 31.46 -26.15 8.75
C THR A 3 30.25 -26.91 9.28
N THR A 4 29.20 -26.20 9.65
CA THR A 4 27.86 -26.80 9.72
C THR A 4 27.58 -27.28 8.29
N ASN A 5 27.66 -28.60 8.07
CA ASN A 5 27.13 -29.22 6.85
C ASN A 5 25.62 -29.02 6.87
N GLU A 6 25.16 -27.86 6.43
CA GLU A 6 23.75 -27.59 6.19
C GLU A 6 23.34 -28.42 4.98
N LYS A 7 22.72 -29.55 5.27
CA LYS A 7 22.15 -30.43 4.25
C LYS A 7 20.75 -29.92 3.93
N TYR A 8 20.53 -29.58 2.67
CA TYR A 8 19.23 -29.15 2.17
C TYR A 8 18.45 -30.38 1.69
N TYR A 9 17.21 -30.51 2.16
CA TYR A 9 16.32 -31.61 1.79
C TYR A 9 15.11 -31.08 1.04
N ILE A 10 14.68 -31.79 0.00
CA ILE A 10 13.46 -31.45 -0.76
C ILE A 10 12.34 -32.44 -0.46
N ASN A 11 11.14 -31.92 -0.24
CA ASN A 11 9.94 -32.74 -0.14
C ASN A 11 9.48 -33.10 -1.55
N ASN A 12 9.83 -34.31 -2.00
CA ASN A 12 9.55 -34.80 -3.33
C ASN A 12 8.39 -35.82 -3.37
N HIS A 13 7.90 -36.26 -2.21
CA HIS A 13 6.76 -37.17 -2.12
C HIS A 13 5.61 -36.56 -1.34
N LEU A 14 4.39 -36.62 -1.90
CA LEU A 14 3.17 -36.12 -1.27
C LEU A 14 2.17 -37.26 -1.02
N SER A 15 1.91 -37.55 0.25
CA SER A 15 0.89 -38.51 0.65
C SER A 15 -0.43 -37.80 0.95
N PHE A 16 -1.42 -38.07 0.11
CA PHE A 16 -2.77 -37.53 0.22
C PHE A 16 -3.65 -38.51 0.99
N ILE A 17 -4.03 -38.16 2.21
CA ILE A 17 -4.98 -38.92 3.01
C ILE A 17 -6.36 -38.30 2.79
N VAL A 18 -7.20 -38.98 2.02
CA VAL A 18 -8.58 -38.57 1.74
C VAL A 18 -9.50 -39.28 2.74
N SER A 19 -10.03 -38.51 3.68
CA SER A 19 -11.01 -39.02 4.64
C SER A 19 -12.39 -38.99 4.02
N PHE A 20 -13.10 -40.12 4.00
CA PHE A 20 -14.49 -40.20 3.51
C PHE A 20 -15.43 -40.76 4.57
N HIS A 21 -16.67 -40.27 4.56
CA HIS A 21 -17.74 -40.75 5.41
C HIS A 21 -18.72 -41.54 4.54
N GLN A 22 -18.96 -42.81 4.91
CA GLN A 22 -19.92 -43.66 4.23
C GLN A 22 -21.26 -43.61 4.96
N ASN A 23 -22.30 -43.13 4.28
CA ASN A 23 -23.64 -43.20 4.84
C ASN A 23 -24.20 -44.61 4.63
N LEU A 24 -24.46 -45.31 5.74
CA LEU A 24 -24.98 -46.68 5.76
C LEU A 24 -26.41 -46.80 5.19
N GLU A 25 -27.20 -45.72 5.19
CA GLU A 25 -28.58 -45.72 4.70
C GLU A 25 -28.68 -45.50 3.19
N THR A 26 -27.80 -44.67 2.62
CA THR A 26 -27.85 -44.28 1.19
C THR A 26 -26.74 -44.92 0.36
N HIS A 27 -25.84 -45.70 0.97
CA HIS A 27 -24.62 -46.26 0.36
C HIS A 27 -23.73 -45.23 -0.37
N SER A 28 -23.91 -43.94 -0.09
CA SER A 28 -23.13 -42.86 -0.71
C SER A 28 -21.92 -42.53 0.14
N ALA A 29 -20.73 -42.49 -0.46
CA ALA A 29 -19.51 -41.97 0.17
C ALA A 29 -19.35 -40.48 -0.14
N ARG A 30 -19.06 -39.68 0.88
CA ARG A 30 -18.73 -38.25 0.74
C ARG A 30 -17.36 -37.99 1.35
N VAL A 31 -16.53 -37.21 0.67
CA VAL A 31 -15.22 -36.80 1.19
C VAL A 31 -15.44 -35.80 2.32
N VAL A 32 -14.85 -35.99 3.48
CA VAL A 32 -15.03 -35.12 4.66
C VAL A 32 -13.75 -34.42 5.09
N GLY A 33 -12.60 -34.80 4.55
CA GLY A 33 -11.35 -34.12 4.84
C GLY A 33 -10.23 -34.55 3.91
N PHE A 34 -9.22 -33.69 3.79
CA PHE A 34 -7.97 -33.98 3.11
C PHE A 34 -6.81 -33.62 4.04
N GLU A 35 -5.84 -34.51 4.17
CA GLU A 35 -4.58 -34.26 4.87
C GLU A 35 -3.44 -34.57 3.89
N VAL A 36 -2.47 -33.66 3.79
CA VAL A 36 -1.30 -33.84 2.92
C VAL A 36 -0.06 -33.95 3.80
N LYS A 37 0.63 -35.08 3.73
CA LYS A 37 1.92 -35.27 4.39
C LYS A 37 3.02 -35.22 3.34
N ALA A 38 3.90 -34.24 3.49
CA ALA A 38 5.06 -34.09 2.64
C ALA A 38 6.22 -34.92 3.24
N PHE A 39 6.83 -35.74 2.39
CA PHE A 39 8.00 -36.54 2.72
C PHE A 39 9.14 -36.25 1.75
N SER A 40 10.37 -36.39 2.25
CA SER A 40 11.59 -36.38 1.45
C SER A 40 12.08 -37.81 1.34
N ILE A 41 12.28 -38.30 0.11
CA ILE A 41 12.69 -39.68 -0.16
C ILE A 41 13.71 -39.69 -1.28
N ASN A 42 14.84 -40.35 -1.07
CA ASN A 42 15.75 -40.70 -2.14
C ASN A 42 15.18 -41.87 -2.96
N HIS A 43 14.74 -41.59 -4.18
CA HIS A 43 14.08 -42.56 -5.05
C HIS A 43 15.10 -43.46 -5.76
N GLU A 44 15.22 -44.71 -5.33
CA GLU A 44 16.03 -45.71 -6.03
C GLU A 44 15.30 -46.34 -7.23
N PHE A 45 16.03 -46.52 -8.34
CA PHE A 45 15.56 -47.18 -9.57
C PHE A 45 16.66 -48.10 -10.15
N ALA A 46 16.27 -49.19 -10.82
CA ALA A 46 17.20 -50.24 -11.24
C ALA A 46 18.01 -49.92 -12.52
N ASP A 47 17.47 -49.07 -13.41
CA ASP A 47 18.05 -48.67 -14.71
C ASP A 47 17.83 -47.15 -14.93
N GLN A 48 18.42 -46.53 -15.96
CA GLN A 48 18.23 -45.12 -16.30
C GLN A 48 16.76 -44.69 -16.22
N TRP A 49 16.45 -43.64 -15.46
CA TRP A 49 15.07 -43.22 -15.21
C TRP A 49 14.33 -42.93 -16.52
N SER A 50 13.15 -43.52 -16.64
CA SER A 50 12.21 -43.31 -17.75
C SER A 50 10.80 -43.45 -17.17
N TYR A 51 9.81 -42.74 -17.75
CA TYR A 51 8.40 -42.79 -17.30
C TYR A 51 7.80 -44.21 -17.26
N THR A 52 8.46 -45.19 -17.88
CA THR A 52 8.07 -46.60 -17.94
C THR A 52 8.74 -47.47 -16.88
N ASN A 53 9.79 -46.97 -16.22
CA ASN A 53 10.57 -47.72 -15.24
C ASN A 53 9.94 -47.62 -13.85
N ARG A 54 10.03 -48.71 -13.09
CA ARG A 54 9.39 -48.80 -11.77
C ARG A 54 10.34 -48.32 -10.68
N LEU A 55 9.79 -47.53 -9.75
CA LEU A 55 10.48 -47.10 -8.54
C LEU A 55 10.43 -48.23 -7.51
N SER A 56 11.58 -48.59 -6.91
CA SER A 56 11.64 -49.59 -5.84
C SER A 56 11.13 -49.05 -4.49
N THR A 57 11.18 -47.72 -4.34
CA THR A 57 10.78 -46.96 -3.16
C THR A 57 9.30 -46.61 -3.13
N CYS A 58 8.62 -46.60 -4.28
CA CYS A 58 7.20 -46.32 -4.43
C CYS A 58 6.59 -47.25 -5.49
N ASP A 59 6.22 -48.48 -5.09
CA ASP A 59 5.59 -49.46 -5.99
C ASP A 59 4.11 -49.71 -5.61
N PRO A 60 3.16 -49.33 -6.48
CA PRO A 60 1.74 -49.62 -6.31
C PRO A 60 1.41 -51.11 -6.17
N HIS A 61 2.19 -52.00 -6.79
CA HIS A 61 1.95 -53.44 -6.77
C HIS A 61 2.49 -54.13 -5.51
N ALA A 62 3.54 -53.58 -4.92
CA ALA A 62 4.10 -54.08 -3.66
C ALA A 62 3.34 -53.58 -2.42
N LYS A 63 2.36 -52.67 -2.58
CA LYS A 63 1.64 -51.97 -1.50
C LYS A 63 2.59 -51.34 -0.47
N ARG A 64 3.77 -50.90 -0.90
CA ARG A 64 4.70 -50.18 -0.04
C ARG A 64 4.27 -48.72 0.00
N LEU A 65 3.64 -48.33 1.10
CA LEU A 65 3.41 -46.92 1.43
C LEU A 65 4.73 -46.31 1.90
N VAL A 66 5.00 -45.08 1.47
CA VAL A 66 6.11 -44.31 2.00
C VAL A 66 5.83 -44.00 3.46
N THR A 67 6.83 -44.20 4.30
CA THR A 67 6.77 -43.79 5.70
C THR A 67 7.97 -42.90 5.98
N GLY A 68 7.90 -42.04 7.01
CA GLY A 68 8.98 -41.10 7.35
C GLY A 68 10.31 -41.74 7.81
N PHE A 69 10.52 -43.03 7.54
CA PHE A 69 11.74 -43.78 7.83
C PHE A 69 12.63 -43.98 6.59
N ASP A 70 12.16 -43.64 5.39
CA ASP A 70 12.98 -43.71 4.18
C ASP A 70 14.05 -42.60 4.18
N PRO A 71 15.24 -42.84 3.60
CA PRO A 71 16.33 -41.87 3.59
C PRO A 71 15.91 -40.61 2.80
N PRO A 72 16.10 -39.39 3.34
CA PRO A 72 15.67 -38.17 2.70
C PRO A 72 16.53 -37.84 1.47
N GLN A 73 15.93 -37.17 0.48
CA GLN A 73 16.62 -36.69 -0.72
C GLN A 73 17.39 -35.41 -0.39
N GLU A 74 18.72 -35.50 -0.45
CA GLU A 74 19.62 -34.33 -0.38
C GLU A 74 19.60 -33.61 -1.73
N VAL A 75 19.64 -32.28 -1.70
CA VAL A 75 19.67 -31.44 -2.91
C VAL A 75 21.12 -31.09 -3.23
N ASP A 76 21.61 -31.55 -4.38
CA ASP A 76 22.92 -31.19 -4.94
C ASP A 76 22.77 -30.52 -6.33
N ASP A 77 23.78 -29.76 -6.74
CA ASP A 77 23.76 -29.02 -8.00
C ASP A 77 23.71 -29.99 -9.20
N GLN A 78 22.69 -29.84 -10.04
CA GLN A 78 22.43 -30.62 -11.27
C GLN A 78 21.84 -32.02 -11.09
N GLU A 79 21.28 -32.37 -9.93
CA GLU A 79 20.53 -33.61 -9.76
C GLU A 79 19.07 -33.53 -10.26
N GLU A 80 18.61 -34.60 -10.94
CA GLU A 80 17.20 -34.76 -11.33
C GLU A 80 16.38 -35.31 -10.15
N VAL A 81 15.43 -34.51 -9.66
CA VAL A 81 14.54 -34.92 -8.55
C VAL A 81 13.23 -35.48 -9.11
N ILE A 82 12.89 -36.71 -8.71
CA ILE A 82 11.62 -37.37 -9.07
C ILE A 82 10.55 -36.98 -8.05
N PHE A 83 9.41 -36.49 -8.53
CA PHE A 83 8.24 -36.20 -7.71
C PHE A 83 7.23 -37.34 -7.79
N THR A 84 6.75 -37.80 -6.63
CA THR A 84 5.76 -38.87 -6.53
C THR A 84 4.62 -38.49 -5.59
N TYR A 85 3.47 -39.14 -5.76
CA TYR A 85 2.35 -38.98 -4.84
C TYR A 85 1.65 -40.32 -4.63
N ASP A 86 1.10 -40.49 -3.43
CA ASP A 86 0.19 -41.58 -3.10
C ASP A 86 -1.14 -41.03 -2.57
N VAL A 87 -2.21 -41.82 -2.73
CA VAL A 87 -3.53 -41.47 -2.24
C VAL A 87 -4.06 -42.61 -1.38
N GLU A 88 -4.28 -42.31 -0.10
CA GLU A 88 -4.86 -43.23 0.86
C GLU A 88 -6.29 -42.79 1.20
N PHE A 89 -7.26 -43.67 0.98
CA PHE A 89 -8.65 -43.43 1.39
C PHE A 89 -8.89 -44.03 2.78
N ARG A 90 -9.28 -43.20 3.74
CA ARG A 90 -9.62 -43.64 5.11
C ARG A 90 -11.07 -43.33 5.43
N GLU A 91 -11.75 -44.30 6.04
CA GLU A 91 -13.11 -44.09 6.55
C GLU A 91 -13.06 -43.25 7.83
N SER A 92 -13.95 -42.26 7.95
CA SER A 92 -14.05 -41.35 9.09
C SER A 92 -15.49 -41.22 9.59
N ASP A 93 -15.64 -41.14 10.91
CA ASP A 93 -16.92 -40.97 11.60
C ASP A 93 -17.46 -39.52 11.53
N VAL A 94 -16.66 -38.58 10.99
CA VAL A 94 -17.04 -37.17 10.87
C VAL A 94 -18.18 -37.04 9.85
N GLN A 95 -19.31 -36.49 10.29
CA GLN A 95 -20.42 -36.22 9.39
C GLN A 95 -20.07 -35.09 8.41
N TRP A 96 -20.58 -35.16 7.19
CA TRP A 96 -20.39 -34.14 6.16
C TRP A 96 -20.73 -32.71 6.63
N ALA A 97 -21.70 -32.58 7.55
CA ALA A 97 -22.13 -31.30 8.11
C ALA A 97 -21.08 -30.67 9.05
N SER A 98 -20.32 -31.47 9.80
CA SER A 98 -19.33 -31.00 10.78
C SER A 98 -17.90 -30.98 10.24
N ARG A 99 -17.72 -31.14 8.93
CA ARG A 99 -16.37 -31.23 8.31
C ARG A 99 -15.49 -30.01 8.55
N TRP A 100 -16.13 -28.84 8.72
CA TRP A 100 -15.44 -27.57 8.85
C TRP A 100 -15.00 -27.26 10.28
N ASP A 101 -15.57 -27.93 11.29
CA ASP A 101 -15.33 -27.61 12.69
C ASP A 101 -13.83 -27.75 13.05
N THR A 102 -13.14 -28.75 12.49
CA THR A 102 -11.70 -28.96 12.67
C THR A 102 -10.84 -27.81 12.14
N TYR A 103 -11.22 -27.22 11.01
CA TYR A 103 -10.48 -26.11 10.40
C TYR A 103 -10.76 -24.77 11.11
N LEU A 104 -11.99 -24.59 11.60
CA LEU A 104 -12.42 -23.39 12.31
C LEU A 104 -11.77 -23.28 13.70
N LEU A 105 -11.46 -24.39 14.36
CA LEU A 105 -10.79 -24.41 15.67
C LEU A 105 -9.30 -24.01 15.62
N THR A 106 -8.69 -23.96 14.43
CA THR A 106 -7.26 -23.65 14.26
C THR A 106 -7.01 -22.19 13.84
N ALA A 107 -8.07 -21.38 13.67
CA ALA A 107 -7.94 -19.94 13.48
C ALA A 107 -7.60 -19.29 14.84
N ASP A 108 -6.32 -19.00 15.02
CA ASP A 108 -5.68 -18.52 16.24
C ASP A 108 -6.39 -17.32 16.92
N ASP A 109 -6.77 -17.47 18.19
CA ASP A 109 -7.40 -16.43 19.04
C ASP A 109 -6.53 -15.16 19.19
N GLN A 110 -5.25 -15.24 18.85
CA GLN A 110 -4.30 -14.13 18.95
C GLN A 110 -4.63 -12.96 18.00
N ILE A 111 -5.29 -13.21 16.87
CA ILE A 111 -5.58 -12.17 15.87
C ILE A 111 -6.76 -11.27 16.31
N HIS A 112 -7.72 -11.81 17.06
CA HIS A 112 -8.95 -11.09 17.40
C HIS A 112 -8.76 -10.00 18.46
N TRP A 113 -8.00 -10.27 19.53
CA TRP A 113 -7.81 -9.27 20.60
C TRP A 113 -6.98 -8.07 20.14
N PHE A 114 -6.03 -8.27 19.23
CA PHE A 114 -5.22 -7.19 18.65
C PHE A 114 -6.09 -6.22 17.82
N SER A 115 -7.02 -6.76 17.02
CA SER A 115 -7.99 -5.95 16.27
C SER A 115 -8.97 -5.18 17.17
N ILE A 116 -9.41 -5.79 18.29
CA ILE A 116 -10.27 -5.10 19.28
C ILE A 116 -9.55 -3.91 19.91
N VAL A 117 -8.28 -4.08 20.31
CA VAL A 117 -7.48 -3.01 20.91
C VAL A 117 -7.21 -1.89 19.90
N ASN A 118 -6.92 -2.22 18.65
CA ASN A 118 -6.65 -1.22 17.63
C ASN A 118 -7.91 -0.42 17.25
N SER A 119 -9.06 -1.08 17.12
CA SER A 119 -10.35 -0.43 16.89
C SER A 119 -10.72 0.52 18.03
N LEU A 120 -10.49 0.11 19.29
CA LEU A 120 -10.69 0.97 20.46
C LEU A 120 -9.77 2.20 20.44
N MET A 121 -8.49 2.03 20.08
CA MET A 121 -7.52 3.12 19.93
C MET A 121 -7.98 4.18 18.93
N ILE A 122 -8.57 3.75 17.80
CA ILE A 122 -9.09 4.66 16.77
C ILE A 122 -10.30 5.42 17.25
N VAL A 123 -11.28 4.73 17.85
CA VAL A 123 -12.50 5.37 18.36
C VAL A 123 -12.15 6.44 19.40
N LEU A 124 -11.21 6.13 20.32
CA LEU A 124 -10.72 7.09 21.30
C LEU A 124 -9.97 8.26 20.65
N SER A 125 -9.13 8.00 19.64
CA SER A 125 -8.37 9.04 18.94
C SER A 125 -9.28 10.00 18.16
N ILE A 126 -10.26 9.46 17.41
CA ILE A 126 -11.24 10.27 16.67
C ILE A 126 -12.15 11.02 17.63
N SER A 127 -12.65 10.38 18.67
CA SER A 127 -13.46 11.03 19.71
C SER A 127 -12.69 12.16 20.39
N GLY A 128 -11.42 11.94 20.74
CA GLY A 128 -10.55 12.97 21.31
C GLY A 128 -10.33 14.15 20.37
N MET A 129 -10.12 13.90 19.08
CA MET A 129 -10.00 14.96 18.07
C MET A 129 -11.29 15.77 17.93
N VAL A 130 -12.45 15.09 17.87
CA VAL A 130 -13.76 15.75 17.80
C VAL A 130 -14.04 16.56 19.07
N ALA A 131 -13.74 16.00 20.24
CA ALA A 131 -13.89 16.71 21.52
C ALA A 131 -12.99 17.94 21.60
N MET A 132 -11.73 17.85 21.14
CA MET A 132 -10.81 19.00 21.07
C MET A 132 -11.35 20.09 20.14
N ILE A 133 -11.85 19.72 18.96
CA ILE A 133 -12.45 20.67 18.01
C ILE A 133 -13.67 21.34 18.66
N MET A 134 -14.57 20.55 19.27
CA MET A 134 -15.78 21.06 19.92
C MET A 134 -15.48 21.99 21.10
N LEU A 135 -14.55 21.60 21.98
CA LEU A 135 -14.11 22.43 23.11
C LEU A 135 -13.46 23.72 22.61
N ARG A 136 -12.64 23.64 21.56
CA ARG A 136 -12.00 24.81 20.96
C ARG A 136 -13.03 25.76 20.33
N THR A 137 -14.03 25.24 19.60
CA THR A 137 -15.10 26.06 19.03
C THR A 137 -15.94 26.69 20.14
N LEU A 138 -16.33 25.92 21.15
CA LEU A 138 -17.13 26.41 22.26
C LEU A 138 -16.39 27.48 23.07
N HIS A 139 -15.12 27.27 23.36
CA HIS A 139 -14.32 28.24 24.10
C HIS A 139 -14.07 29.52 23.31
N ARG A 140 -13.89 29.42 21.98
CA ARG A 140 -13.81 30.58 21.09
C ARG A 140 -15.13 31.34 21.07
N ASP A 141 -16.24 30.64 20.88
CA ASP A 141 -17.55 31.25 20.77
C ASP A 141 -17.95 31.96 22.09
N ILE A 142 -17.67 31.36 23.26
CA ILE A 142 -17.87 32.02 24.58
C ILE A 142 -17.05 33.32 24.68
N PHE A 143 -15.79 33.29 24.26
CA PHE A 143 -14.91 34.45 24.31
C PHE A 143 -15.36 35.55 23.35
N GLU A 144 -15.90 35.16 22.19
CA GLU A 144 -16.46 36.08 21.20
C GLU A 144 -17.73 36.77 21.72
N TYR A 145 -18.61 36.05 22.43
CA TYR A 145 -19.78 36.65 23.10
C TYR A 145 -19.40 37.61 24.24
N ASP A 146 -18.41 37.27 25.07
CA ASP A 146 -17.93 38.13 26.16
C ASP A 146 -17.24 39.40 25.64
N GLN A 147 -16.64 39.32 24.44
CA GLN A 147 -16.08 40.49 23.76
C GLN A 147 -17.13 41.34 23.07
N LEU A 148 -18.24 40.78 22.57
CA LEU A 148 -19.31 41.54 21.93
C LEU A 148 -19.94 42.60 22.86
N ASP A 149 -19.99 42.35 24.17
CA ASP A 149 -20.41 43.34 25.18
C ASP A 149 -19.40 44.51 25.36
N ASN A 150 -18.14 44.36 24.89
CA ASN A 150 -17.08 45.36 24.95
C ASN A 150 -16.70 45.97 23.57
N LEU A 151 -17.28 45.48 22.46
CA LEU A 151 -16.79 45.70 21.09
C LEU A 151 -17.51 46.80 20.30
N GLU A 152 -18.60 47.40 20.79
CA GLU A 152 -19.34 48.45 20.06
C GLU A 152 -18.45 49.67 19.70
N GLU A 153 -17.37 49.91 20.45
CA GLU A 153 -16.36 50.96 20.17
C GLU A 153 -15.11 50.49 19.40
N ALA A 154 -14.84 49.17 19.32
CA ALA A 154 -13.63 48.62 18.69
C ALA A 154 -13.87 47.98 17.31
N GLN A 155 -15.13 47.66 16.99
CA GLN A 155 -15.54 47.03 15.73
C GLN A 155 -15.32 47.92 14.50
N GLU A 156 -15.17 49.25 14.65
CA GLU A 156 -14.76 50.15 13.56
C GLU A 156 -13.27 49.98 13.16
N GLN A 157 -12.44 49.34 13.99
CA GLN A 157 -10.99 49.12 13.75
C GLN A 157 -10.59 47.64 13.65
N THR A 158 -11.53 46.70 13.51
CA THR A 158 -11.21 45.27 13.33
C THR A 158 -12.12 44.65 12.29
N GLY A 159 -11.55 44.08 11.22
CA GLY A 159 -12.34 43.35 10.21
C GLY A 159 -11.65 43.13 8.87
N TRP A 160 -12.38 42.54 7.91
CA TRP A 160 -11.93 42.27 6.54
C TRP A 160 -11.34 43.48 5.84
N LYS A 161 -11.78 44.70 6.18
CA LYS A 161 -11.27 45.97 5.62
C LYS A 161 -9.81 46.24 5.99
N LEU A 162 -9.29 45.66 7.07
CA LEU A 162 -7.88 45.79 7.46
C LEU A 162 -7.01 44.68 6.88
N VAL A 163 -7.63 43.53 6.57
CA VAL A 163 -6.96 42.32 6.13
C VAL A 163 -6.97 42.19 4.60
N HIS A 164 -7.87 42.90 3.89
CA HIS A 164 -7.97 42.85 2.43
C HIS A 164 -6.67 43.21 1.70
N THR A 165 -5.83 44.08 2.27
CA THR A 165 -4.52 44.45 1.70
C THR A 165 -3.42 43.44 1.97
N ASP A 166 -3.62 42.51 2.90
CA ASP A 166 -2.64 41.49 3.28
C ASP A 166 -2.98 40.10 2.71
N ILE A 167 -4.25 39.81 2.41
CA ILE A 167 -4.69 38.51 1.84
C ILE A 167 -4.06 38.21 0.48
N PHE A 168 -3.91 39.24 -0.35
CA PHE A 168 -3.36 39.09 -1.70
C PHE A 168 -1.84 39.22 -1.76
N ARG A 169 -1.16 39.29 -0.61
CA ARG A 169 0.30 39.30 -0.57
C ARG A 169 0.82 37.90 -0.92
N PRO A 170 1.85 37.78 -1.77
CA PRO A 170 2.51 36.51 -1.97
C PRO A 170 3.09 35.99 -0.64
N PRO A 171 2.92 34.70 -0.33
CA PRO A 171 3.47 34.11 0.89
C PRO A 171 5.00 34.04 0.80
N VAL A 172 5.68 34.00 1.95
CA VAL A 172 7.15 33.97 2.04
C VAL A 172 7.77 32.82 1.23
N ASN A 173 7.10 31.66 1.20
CA ASN A 173 7.50 30.48 0.43
C ASN A 173 6.50 30.18 -0.71
N SER A 174 6.30 31.15 -1.63
CA SER A 174 5.43 31.03 -2.80
C SER A 174 5.76 29.80 -3.67
N GLU A 175 7.05 29.54 -3.88
CA GLU A 175 7.56 28.42 -4.67
C GLU A 175 7.09 27.07 -4.09
N SER A 176 7.35 26.83 -2.80
CA SER A 176 7.02 25.55 -2.14
C SER A 176 5.52 25.30 -2.09
N LEU A 177 4.72 26.34 -1.85
CA LEU A 177 3.26 26.22 -1.85
C LEU A 177 2.73 25.86 -3.25
N SER A 178 3.28 26.48 -4.29
CA SER A 178 2.89 26.19 -5.68
C SER A 178 3.27 24.77 -6.09
N VAL A 179 4.43 24.29 -5.66
CA VAL A 179 4.88 22.90 -5.84
C VAL A 179 3.91 21.93 -5.16
N LEU A 180 3.52 22.19 -3.92
CA LEU A 180 2.57 21.36 -3.15
C LEU A 180 1.20 21.26 -3.83
N ILE A 181 0.68 22.39 -4.30
CA ILE A 181 -0.62 22.44 -4.98
C ILE A 181 -0.55 21.73 -6.34
N GLY A 182 0.51 21.97 -7.11
CA GLY A 182 0.69 21.33 -8.42
C GLY A 182 0.79 19.81 -8.32
N THR A 183 1.57 19.32 -7.36
CA THR A 183 1.65 17.87 -7.08
C THR A 183 0.35 17.29 -6.54
N GLY A 184 -0.41 18.05 -5.73
CA GLY A 184 -1.76 17.67 -5.30
C GLY A 184 -2.74 17.48 -6.46
N VAL A 185 -2.72 18.38 -7.45
CA VAL A 185 -3.56 18.27 -8.67
C VAL A 185 -3.15 17.06 -9.50
N GLN A 186 -1.84 16.80 -9.64
CA GLN A 186 -1.33 15.62 -10.33
C GLN A 186 -1.81 14.31 -9.67
N LEU A 187 -1.74 14.22 -8.33
CA LEU A 187 -2.24 13.06 -7.58
C LEU A 187 -3.75 12.90 -7.72
N PHE A 188 -4.51 13.99 -7.57
CA PHE A 188 -5.96 13.98 -7.71
C PHE A 188 -6.40 13.50 -9.11
N GLY A 189 -5.76 14.02 -10.17
CA GLY A 189 -6.02 13.59 -11.54
C GLY A 189 -5.69 12.12 -11.77
N THR A 190 -4.59 11.63 -11.17
CA THR A 190 -4.20 10.22 -11.24
C THR A 190 -5.26 9.33 -10.60
N ILE A 191 -5.67 9.64 -9.37
CA ILE A 191 -6.70 8.87 -8.63
C ILE A 191 -8.01 8.83 -9.42
N LEU A 192 -8.45 9.99 -9.94
CA LEU A 192 -9.68 10.09 -10.70
C LEU A 192 -9.64 9.21 -11.95
N ILE A 193 -8.57 9.28 -12.75
CA ILE A 193 -8.43 8.45 -13.95
C ILE A 193 -8.36 6.96 -13.61
N THR A 194 -7.58 6.59 -12.61
CA THR A 194 -7.43 5.19 -12.19
C THR A 194 -8.77 4.60 -11.72
N ILE A 195 -9.55 5.35 -10.93
CA ILE A 195 -10.89 4.92 -10.51
C ILE A 195 -11.81 4.71 -11.71
N ASN A 196 -11.82 5.63 -12.68
CA ASN A 196 -12.65 5.48 -13.88
C ASN A 196 -12.28 4.24 -14.70
N PHE A 197 -10.99 3.94 -14.83
CA PHE A 197 -10.54 2.72 -15.49
C PHE A 197 -10.90 1.43 -14.73
N MET A 198 -10.86 1.49 -13.40
CA MET A 198 -11.27 0.38 -12.54
C MET A 198 -12.78 0.11 -12.64
N VAL A 199 -13.60 1.16 -12.58
CA VAL A 199 -15.06 1.06 -12.74
C VAL A 199 -15.46 0.53 -14.12
N SER A 200 -14.69 0.87 -15.17
CA SER A 200 -14.93 0.38 -16.53
C SER A 200 -14.56 -1.10 -16.72
N GLY A 201 -13.97 -1.76 -15.71
CA GLY A 201 -13.55 -3.16 -15.78
C GLY A 201 -12.34 -3.42 -16.67
N ILE A 202 -11.66 -2.37 -17.16
CA ILE A 202 -10.45 -2.47 -17.99
C ILE A 202 -9.26 -2.91 -17.13
N LEU A 203 -9.22 -2.45 -15.87
CA LEU A 203 -8.24 -2.88 -14.89
C LEU A 203 -8.94 -3.69 -13.78
N SER A 204 -8.84 -5.02 -13.88
CA SER A 204 -9.19 -5.92 -12.79
C SER A 204 -7.96 -6.15 -11.90
N PRO A 205 -8.09 -6.10 -10.55
CA PRO A 205 -7.01 -6.49 -9.63
C PRO A 205 -6.51 -7.92 -9.82
N SER A 206 -7.31 -8.77 -10.48
CA SER A 206 -6.98 -10.18 -10.74
C SER A 206 -5.97 -10.38 -11.88
N ASN A 207 -5.82 -9.39 -12.77
CA ASN A 207 -4.87 -9.47 -13.88
C ASN A 207 -3.51 -8.99 -13.35
N LEU A 208 -2.59 -9.95 -13.14
CA LEU A 208 -1.16 -9.78 -12.85
C LEU A 208 -0.81 -8.42 -12.20
N LEU A 209 -0.74 -8.38 -10.86
CA LEU A 209 -0.45 -7.23 -9.99
C LEU A 209 0.52 -6.17 -10.57
N ASN A 210 1.50 -6.61 -11.36
CA ASN A 210 2.50 -5.80 -12.03
C ASN A 210 1.92 -4.85 -13.10
N GLU A 211 0.88 -5.26 -13.84
CA GLU A 211 0.25 -4.46 -14.90
C GLU A 211 -0.53 -3.27 -14.32
N PHE A 212 -1.25 -3.48 -13.22
CA PHE A 212 -2.00 -2.42 -12.54
C PHE A 212 -1.10 -1.30 -12.02
N ILE A 213 -0.02 -1.67 -11.33
CA ILE A 213 0.96 -0.72 -10.78
C ILE A 213 1.60 0.08 -11.93
N PHE A 214 1.95 -0.59 -13.02
CA PHE A 214 2.53 0.07 -14.19
C PHE A 214 1.59 1.12 -14.80
N VAL A 215 0.30 0.80 -14.96
CA VAL A 215 -0.69 1.76 -15.49
C VAL A 215 -0.84 2.97 -14.58
N ILE A 216 -0.89 2.79 -13.26
CA ILE A 216 -0.96 3.91 -12.31
C ILE A 216 0.26 4.83 -12.48
N VAL A 217 1.46 4.26 -12.56
CA VAL A 217 2.71 5.02 -12.71
C VAL A 217 2.75 5.77 -14.03
N VAL A 218 2.27 5.18 -15.13
CA VAL A 218 2.17 5.84 -16.43
C VAL A 218 1.16 6.99 -16.39
N VAL A 219 -0.04 6.76 -15.83
CA VAL A 219 -1.05 7.82 -15.68
C VAL A 219 -0.51 8.97 -14.83
N TRP A 220 0.19 8.65 -13.74
CA TRP A 220 0.84 9.63 -12.88
C TRP A 220 1.89 10.47 -13.64
N ALA A 221 2.71 9.83 -14.47
CA ALA A 221 3.72 10.53 -15.28
C ALA A 221 3.07 11.46 -16.32
N LEU A 222 1.99 11.02 -16.97
CA LEU A 222 1.22 11.83 -17.92
C LEU A 222 0.55 13.04 -17.24
N MET A 223 0.06 12.86 -16.02
CA MET A 223 -0.51 13.94 -15.20
C MET A 223 0.51 15.00 -14.77
N GLY A 224 1.82 14.77 -14.99
CA GLY A 224 2.87 15.76 -14.76
C GLY A 224 2.66 17.08 -15.52
N ILE A 225 2.03 17.06 -16.71
CA ILE A 225 1.71 18.28 -17.47
C ILE A 225 0.76 19.18 -16.67
N PHE A 226 -0.29 18.60 -16.10
CA PHE A 226 -1.29 19.34 -15.32
C PHE A 226 -0.70 19.84 -13.98
N GLY A 227 0.17 19.05 -13.36
CA GLY A 227 0.92 19.47 -12.17
C GLY A 227 1.83 20.67 -12.45
N GLY A 228 2.62 20.61 -13.52
CA GLY A 228 3.48 21.72 -13.96
C GLY A 228 2.68 22.97 -14.38
N TRP A 229 1.56 22.79 -15.07
CA TRP A 229 0.68 23.89 -15.50
C TRP A 229 0.02 24.60 -14.31
N THR A 230 -0.50 23.86 -13.33
CA THR A 230 -1.15 24.46 -12.16
C THR A 230 -0.17 25.16 -11.24
N MET A 231 1.02 24.60 -11.05
CA MET A 231 2.12 25.26 -10.33
C MET A 231 2.49 26.59 -11.01
N ALA A 232 2.73 26.55 -12.32
CA ALA A 232 3.11 27.73 -13.09
C ALA A 232 2.01 28.80 -13.11
N ARG A 233 0.75 28.37 -13.22
CA ARG A 233 -0.40 29.27 -13.17
C ARG A 233 -0.46 30.04 -11.85
N LEU A 234 -0.20 29.38 -10.73
CA LEU A 234 -0.23 30.02 -9.42
C LEU A 234 0.90 31.05 -9.29
N LEU A 235 2.12 30.70 -9.69
CA LEU A 235 3.27 31.62 -9.65
C LEU A 235 3.04 32.87 -10.53
N TYR A 236 2.65 32.69 -11.79
CA TYR A 236 2.51 33.82 -12.72
C TYR A 236 1.25 34.65 -12.47
N LYS A 237 0.12 34.02 -12.11
CA LYS A 237 -1.15 34.73 -11.97
C LYS A 237 -1.40 35.27 -10.57
N THR A 238 -0.94 34.57 -9.54
CA THR A 238 -1.29 34.89 -8.14
C THR A 238 -0.12 35.52 -7.40
N PHE A 239 1.12 35.13 -7.72
CA PHE A 239 2.30 35.63 -7.02
C PHE A 239 3.13 36.63 -7.85
N GLU A 240 2.65 36.98 -9.05
CA GLU A 240 3.23 38.01 -9.93
C GLU A 240 4.72 37.81 -10.23
N GLU A 241 5.18 36.55 -10.28
CA GLU A 241 6.56 36.28 -10.67
C GLU A 241 6.75 36.57 -12.18
N SER A 242 7.74 37.40 -12.51
CA SER A 242 7.94 37.90 -13.88
C SER A 242 8.76 36.97 -14.77
N GLU A 243 9.55 36.08 -14.16
CA GLU A 243 10.49 35.21 -14.86
C GLU A 243 10.05 33.76 -14.79
N TRP A 244 10.42 32.97 -15.80
CA TRP A 244 10.13 31.55 -15.83
C TRP A 244 10.88 30.81 -14.70
N ASN A 245 10.15 30.31 -13.70
CA ASN A 245 10.77 29.69 -12.53
C ASN A 245 11.12 28.22 -12.78
N MET A 246 12.26 28.04 -13.46
CA MET A 246 12.83 26.72 -13.75
C MET A 246 13.12 25.94 -12.45
N LYS A 247 13.53 26.63 -11.38
CA LYS A 247 13.74 26.05 -10.05
C LYS A 247 12.46 25.45 -9.46
N ALA A 248 11.32 26.14 -9.59
CA ALA A 248 10.04 25.64 -9.09
C ALA A 248 9.56 24.43 -9.90
N SER A 249 9.77 24.44 -11.23
CA SER A 249 9.48 23.29 -12.09
C SER A 249 10.35 22.08 -11.75
N LEU A 250 11.65 22.29 -11.50
CA LEU A 250 12.57 21.24 -11.04
C LEU A 250 12.14 20.69 -9.67
N THR A 251 11.80 21.59 -8.74
CA THR A 251 11.36 21.18 -7.40
C THR A 251 10.07 20.36 -7.47
N THR A 252 9.13 20.71 -8.36
CA THR A 252 7.89 19.95 -8.61
C THR A 252 8.18 18.55 -9.16
N ALA A 253 9.10 18.44 -10.11
CA ALA A 253 9.45 17.16 -10.72
C ALA A 253 10.22 16.23 -9.77
N PHE A 254 11.00 16.77 -8.83
CA PHE A 254 11.94 15.98 -8.03
C PHE A 254 11.58 15.81 -6.55
N MET A 255 10.91 16.78 -5.90
CA MET A 255 10.76 16.77 -4.45
C MET A 255 10.00 15.54 -3.94
N PHE A 256 8.79 15.31 -4.43
CA PHE A 256 7.98 14.17 -3.98
C PHE A 256 8.45 12.83 -4.56
N PRO A 257 8.63 12.68 -5.89
CA PRO A 257 9.02 11.40 -6.46
C PRO A 257 10.42 10.97 -5.99
N GLY A 258 11.35 11.92 -5.87
CA GLY A 258 12.69 11.65 -5.35
C GLY A 258 12.67 11.24 -3.89
N THR A 259 11.84 11.86 -3.05
CA THR A 259 11.71 11.45 -1.64
C THR A 259 11.17 10.01 -1.54
N VAL A 260 10.12 9.67 -2.30
CA VAL A 260 9.55 8.31 -2.31
C VAL A 260 10.57 7.29 -2.84
N PHE A 261 11.28 7.62 -3.91
CA PHE A 261 12.32 6.75 -4.48
C PHE A 261 13.47 6.52 -3.49
N CYS A 262 13.92 7.57 -2.77
CA CYS A 262 14.94 7.44 -1.74
C CYS A 262 14.49 6.53 -0.58
N ILE A 263 13.25 6.71 -0.10
CA ILE A 263 12.68 5.84 0.95
C ILE A 263 12.64 4.39 0.46
N PHE A 264 12.12 4.16 -0.75
CA PHE A 264 12.04 2.83 -1.34
C PHE A 264 13.43 2.20 -1.50
N TYR A 265 14.42 2.95 -1.99
CA TYR A 265 15.79 2.49 -2.15
C TYR A 265 16.44 2.11 -0.82
N VAL A 266 16.25 2.91 0.23
CA VAL A 266 16.77 2.62 1.58
C VAL A 266 16.12 1.35 2.14
N LEU A 267 14.80 1.23 2.06
CA LEU A 267 14.08 0.03 2.49
C LEU A 267 14.55 -1.20 1.72
N TYR A 268 14.69 -1.07 0.40
CA TYR A 268 15.19 -2.14 -0.45
C TYR A 268 16.60 -2.58 -0.03
N SER A 269 17.51 -1.62 0.18
CA SER A 269 18.88 -1.90 0.63
C SER A 269 18.95 -2.56 2.01
N LEU A 270 18.00 -2.30 2.90
CA LEU A 270 17.91 -2.97 4.21
C LEU A 270 17.42 -4.41 4.07
N THR A 271 16.51 -4.67 3.13
CA THR A 271 15.96 -6.02 2.89
C THR A 271 16.85 -6.91 2.03
N SER A 272 17.72 -6.33 1.19
CA SER A 272 18.60 -7.06 0.26
C SER A 272 19.74 -7.84 0.92
N GLY A 273 19.87 -7.76 2.25
CA GLY A 273 20.90 -8.49 3.02
C GLY A 273 20.60 -9.98 3.25
N GLY A 274 19.43 -10.49 2.86
CA GLY A 274 19.10 -11.92 2.92
C GLY A 274 19.42 -12.64 1.60
N GLU A 275 20.02 -13.82 1.65
CA GLU A 275 20.56 -14.59 0.51
C GLU A 275 19.51 -15.14 -0.50
N SER A 276 18.31 -14.56 -0.55
CA SER A 276 17.18 -15.11 -1.32
C SER A 276 16.35 -14.05 -2.04
N TRP A 277 16.98 -13.05 -2.67
CA TRP A 277 16.21 -11.99 -3.37
C TRP A 277 16.57 -11.84 -4.85
N ARG A 278 15.51 -11.92 -5.66
CA ARG A 278 15.45 -12.07 -7.12
C ARG A 278 16.10 -10.89 -7.86
N PRO A 279 16.95 -11.13 -8.87
CA PRO A 279 17.50 -10.10 -9.78
C PRO A 279 16.44 -9.22 -10.48
N VAL A 280 15.19 -9.69 -10.54
CA VAL A 280 14.04 -9.06 -11.21
C VAL A 280 13.70 -7.66 -10.67
N LEU A 281 14.03 -7.33 -9.41
CA LEU A 281 13.65 -6.03 -8.84
C LEU A 281 14.53 -4.86 -9.32
N TYR A 282 15.80 -5.11 -9.67
CA TYR A 282 16.70 -4.05 -10.18
C TYR A 282 16.23 -3.50 -11.53
N ASP A 283 15.83 -4.37 -12.46
CA ASP A 283 15.33 -3.97 -13.78
C ASP A 283 14.08 -3.10 -13.67
N CYS A 284 13.17 -3.44 -12.74
CA CYS A 284 11.99 -2.62 -12.46
C CYS A 284 12.36 -1.24 -11.88
N MET A 285 13.35 -1.16 -10.98
CA MET A 285 13.81 0.11 -10.42
C MET A 285 14.39 1.04 -11.50
N PHE A 286 15.20 0.50 -12.41
CA PHE A 286 15.72 1.25 -13.55
C PHE A 286 14.60 1.69 -14.50
N GLY A 287 13.60 0.82 -14.75
CA GLY A 287 12.42 1.17 -15.54
C GLY A 287 11.64 2.35 -14.96
N PHE A 288 11.40 2.36 -13.65
CA PHE A 288 10.73 3.48 -12.98
C PHE A 288 11.57 4.76 -12.97
N LEU A 289 12.89 4.65 -12.75
CA LEU A 289 13.79 5.80 -12.82
C LEU A 289 13.81 6.41 -14.23
N PHE A 290 13.84 5.56 -15.26
CA PHE A 290 13.78 6.00 -16.66
C PHE A 290 12.45 6.70 -16.97
N LEU A 291 11.32 6.10 -16.58
CA LEU A 291 10.00 6.70 -16.78
C LEU A 291 9.88 8.05 -16.04
N TRP A 292 10.42 8.16 -14.84
CA TRP A 292 10.43 9.41 -14.08
C TRP A 292 11.29 10.50 -14.74
N LEU A 293 12.56 10.19 -15.07
CA LEU A 293 13.50 11.19 -15.61
C LEU A 293 13.27 11.51 -17.09
N ALA A 294 12.92 10.52 -17.91
CA ALA A 294 12.78 10.68 -19.36
C ALA A 294 11.38 11.13 -19.80
N ILE A 295 10.34 10.83 -19.00
CA ILE A 295 8.95 11.15 -19.36
C ILE A 295 8.36 12.16 -18.39
N SER A 296 8.25 11.80 -17.10
CA SER A 296 7.53 12.64 -16.13
C SER A 296 8.17 14.02 -15.93
N ALA A 297 9.48 14.09 -15.71
CA ALA A 297 10.16 15.36 -15.48
C ALA A 297 10.04 16.32 -16.68
N PRO A 298 10.33 15.93 -17.93
CA PRO A 298 10.09 16.76 -19.11
C PRO A 298 8.63 17.20 -19.28
N LEU A 299 7.67 16.34 -18.96
CA LEU A 299 6.24 16.69 -19.03
C LEU A 299 5.86 17.81 -18.05
N VAL A 300 6.43 17.80 -16.84
CA VAL A 300 6.23 18.90 -15.86
C VAL A 300 6.81 20.21 -16.41
N PHE A 301 8.01 20.18 -16.98
CA PHE A 301 8.61 21.35 -17.63
C PHE A 301 7.77 21.86 -18.79
N MET A 302 7.27 20.95 -19.63
CA MET A 302 6.39 21.30 -20.75
C MET A 302 5.10 21.96 -20.26
N GLY A 303 4.46 21.43 -19.21
CA GLY A 303 3.26 22.03 -18.61
C GLY A 303 3.52 23.44 -18.06
N SER A 304 4.66 23.63 -17.39
CA SER A 304 5.10 24.95 -16.89
C SER A 304 5.37 25.94 -18.03
N TYR A 305 6.05 25.49 -19.09
CA TYR A 305 6.37 26.32 -20.25
C TYR A 305 5.11 26.76 -21.01
N ILE A 306 4.18 25.83 -21.27
CA ILE A 306 2.88 26.14 -21.89
C ILE A 306 2.16 27.21 -21.06
N CYS A 307 2.12 27.06 -19.73
CA CYS A 307 1.49 28.07 -18.89
C CYS A 307 2.18 29.44 -18.99
N PHE A 308 3.51 29.48 -18.99
CA PHE A 308 4.26 30.72 -19.13
C PHE A 308 3.95 31.44 -20.45
N THR A 309 3.96 30.73 -21.57
CA THR A 309 3.69 31.32 -22.89
C THR A 309 2.26 31.85 -23.03
N PHE A 310 1.27 31.14 -22.50
CA PHE A 310 -0.15 31.48 -22.73
C PHE A 310 -0.79 32.36 -21.64
N ILE A 311 -0.30 32.34 -20.39
CA ILE A 311 -0.99 32.98 -19.24
C ILE A 311 -0.18 34.11 -18.61
N ALA A 312 1.16 34.11 -18.70
CA ALA A 312 1.99 35.22 -18.19
C ALA A 312 1.61 36.61 -18.74
N PRO A 313 1.18 36.79 -20.01
CA PRO A 313 0.87 38.14 -20.53
C PRO A 313 -0.48 38.72 -20.06
N GLU A 314 -1.33 37.94 -19.37
CA GLU A 314 -2.66 38.39 -18.92
C GLU A 314 -2.71 38.94 -17.48
N THR A 315 -1.58 39.30 -16.87
CA THR A 315 -1.54 39.83 -15.49
C THR A 315 -2.50 41.01 -15.33
N ARG A 316 -3.65 40.78 -14.68
CA ARG A 316 -4.66 41.79 -14.34
C ARG A 316 -4.58 42.14 -12.87
N GLU A 317 -4.48 43.46 -12.65
CA GLU A 317 -4.72 44.25 -11.45
C GLU A 317 -4.76 43.46 -10.12
N SER A 318 -3.59 43.32 -9.49
CA SER A 318 -3.57 43.04 -8.06
C SER A 318 -4.26 44.18 -7.31
N VAL A 319 -5.15 43.79 -6.40
CA VAL A 319 -5.62 44.69 -5.35
C VAL A 319 -4.36 45.24 -4.66
N LYS A 320 -4.23 46.56 -4.56
CA LYS A 320 -3.05 47.20 -3.97
C LYS A 320 -2.76 46.59 -2.60
N THR A 321 -1.65 45.86 -2.49
CA THR A 321 -1.20 45.25 -1.24
C THR A 321 -0.44 46.27 -0.39
N SER A 322 -0.48 46.10 0.93
CA SER A 322 0.39 46.88 1.82
C SER A 322 1.84 46.42 1.66
N LYS A 323 2.80 47.34 1.69
CA LYS A 323 4.23 46.98 1.64
C LYS A 323 4.73 46.38 2.95
N ILE A 324 4.20 46.84 4.08
CA ILE A 324 4.65 46.43 5.42
C ILE A 324 3.74 45.31 5.91
N PRO A 325 4.26 44.11 6.23
CA PRO A 325 3.47 43.05 6.83
C PRO A 325 3.08 43.44 8.24
N ARG A 326 1.85 43.10 8.66
CA ARG A 326 1.44 43.26 10.05
C ARG A 326 2.23 42.30 10.93
N GLU A 327 2.47 42.72 12.16
CA GLU A 327 3.03 41.84 13.18
C GLU A 327 2.02 40.70 13.47
N ILE A 328 2.50 39.46 13.36
CA ILE A 328 1.72 38.26 13.68
C ILE A 328 1.93 37.99 15.17
N PRO A 329 0.86 37.81 15.97
CA PRO A 329 1.00 37.48 17.39
C PRO A 329 1.74 36.15 17.55
N GLU A 330 2.49 36.00 18.64
CA GLU A 330 3.20 34.75 18.92
C GLU A 330 2.22 33.57 18.99
N GLN A 331 2.42 32.58 18.13
CA GLN A 331 1.61 31.37 18.11
C GLN A 331 2.01 30.45 19.26
N SER A 332 1.02 29.79 19.87
CA SER A 332 1.28 28.79 20.91
C SER A 332 2.12 27.63 20.38
N TRP A 333 2.88 26.98 21.25
CA TRP A 333 3.84 25.92 20.89
C TRP A 333 3.24 24.74 20.08
N TYR A 334 1.97 24.39 20.33
CA TYR A 334 1.26 23.31 19.64
C TYR A 334 0.78 23.68 18.23
N MET A 335 0.85 24.96 17.85
CA MET A 335 0.60 25.42 16.47
C MET A 335 1.87 25.46 15.62
N SER A 336 3.01 25.06 16.19
CA SER A 336 4.26 25.01 15.44
C SER A 336 4.13 24.06 14.22
N PRO A 337 4.76 24.40 13.08
CA PRO A 337 4.68 23.58 11.87
C PRO A 337 5.15 22.14 12.10
N ILE A 338 6.22 21.95 12.88
CA ILE A 338 6.82 20.63 13.15
C ILE A 338 5.84 19.74 13.94
N PHE A 339 5.25 20.29 15.01
CA PHE A 339 4.28 19.55 15.82
C PHE A 339 3.04 19.19 14.99
N THR A 340 2.54 20.14 14.20
CA THR A 340 1.36 19.93 13.34
C THR A 340 1.62 18.87 12.27
N ILE A 341 2.80 18.86 11.65
CA ILE A 341 3.19 17.83 10.66
C ILE A 341 3.26 16.45 11.32
N MET A 342 3.87 16.34 12.51
CA MET A 342 3.96 15.07 13.24
C MET A 342 2.58 14.51 13.61
N VAL A 343 1.73 15.32 14.25
CA VAL A 343 0.38 14.90 14.68
C VAL A 343 -0.49 14.60 13.46
N GLY A 344 -0.39 15.41 12.40
CA GLY A 344 -1.12 15.19 11.15
C GLY A 344 -0.76 13.88 10.45
N GLY A 345 0.48 13.40 10.59
CA GLY A 345 0.93 12.12 10.03
C GLY A 345 0.50 10.88 10.81
N ILE A 346 0.26 10.99 12.13
CA ILE A 346 -0.14 9.86 12.97
C ILE A 346 -1.53 9.33 12.57
N ILE A 347 -2.47 10.23 12.25
CA ILE A 347 -3.84 9.87 11.89
C ILE A 347 -3.90 8.92 10.66
N PRO A 348 -3.35 9.29 9.48
CA PRO A 348 -3.37 8.40 8.33
C PRO A 348 -2.57 7.11 8.55
N PHE A 349 -1.51 7.13 9.37
CA PHE A 349 -0.75 5.92 9.71
C PHE A 349 -1.63 4.90 10.45
N VAL A 350 -2.34 5.33 11.49
CA VAL A 350 -3.23 4.45 12.27
C VAL A 350 -4.36 3.90 11.40
N VAL A 351 -4.94 4.73 10.52
CA VAL A 351 -6.02 4.32 9.61
C VAL A 351 -5.54 3.25 8.62
N VAL A 352 -4.36 3.42 8.02
CA VAL A 352 -3.82 2.44 7.06
C VAL A 352 -3.51 1.11 7.75
N PHE A 353 -2.93 1.16 8.95
CA PHE A 353 -2.61 -0.05 9.72
C PHE A 353 -3.86 -0.85 10.13
N GLU A 354 -4.94 -0.17 10.47
CA GLU A 354 -6.22 -0.84 10.74
C GLU A 354 -6.84 -1.40 9.47
N LEU A 355 -6.88 -0.62 8.38
CA LEU A 355 -7.41 -1.10 7.10
C LEU A 355 -6.67 -2.34 6.62
N SER A 356 -5.34 -2.42 6.78
CA SER A 356 -4.58 -3.63 6.43
C SER A 356 -4.99 -4.82 7.31
N SER A 357 -5.16 -4.60 8.62
CA SER A 357 -5.57 -5.66 9.55
C SER A 357 -6.99 -6.15 9.27
N MET A 358 -7.92 -5.24 9.00
CA MET A 358 -9.29 -5.56 8.59
C MET A 358 -9.29 -6.34 7.27
N LEU A 359 -8.53 -5.90 6.27
CA LEU A 359 -8.48 -6.58 4.97
C LEU A 359 -7.92 -8.00 5.11
N THR A 360 -6.85 -8.19 5.89
CA THR A 360 -6.32 -9.53 6.19
C THR A 360 -7.33 -10.41 6.91
N SER A 361 -8.11 -9.85 7.84
CA SER A 361 -9.17 -10.61 8.53
C SER A 361 -10.32 -11.02 7.59
N ILE A 362 -10.67 -10.16 6.64
CA ILE A 362 -11.72 -10.43 5.63
C ILE A 362 -11.24 -11.50 4.65
N ASP A 363 -9.98 -11.44 4.20
CA ASP A 363 -9.41 -12.46 3.30
C ASP A 363 -9.39 -13.84 3.98
N LEU A 364 -9.00 -13.92 5.26
CA LEU A 364 -9.06 -15.17 6.03
C LEU A 364 -10.50 -15.73 6.11
N HIS A 365 -11.49 -14.87 6.32
CA HIS A 365 -12.90 -15.27 6.34
C HIS A 365 -13.45 -15.63 4.95
N HIS A 366 -12.98 -14.99 3.87
CA HIS A 366 -13.39 -15.31 2.50
C HIS A 366 -12.85 -16.66 2.03
N PHE A 367 -11.63 -17.03 2.43
CA PHE A 367 -11.12 -18.39 2.24
C PHE A 367 -12.02 -19.43 2.94
N CYS A 368 -12.54 -19.13 4.14
CA CYS A 368 -13.48 -20.02 4.83
C CYS A 368 -14.85 -20.10 4.13
N TYR A 369 -15.36 -19.01 3.57
CA TYR A 369 -16.69 -18.98 2.92
C TYR A 369 -16.70 -19.54 1.49
N MET A 370 -15.65 -19.32 0.69
CA MET A 370 -15.59 -19.89 -0.68
C MET A 370 -15.50 -21.42 -0.68
N PHE A 371 -14.82 -22.02 0.31
CA PHE A 371 -14.74 -23.46 0.43
C PHE A 371 -16.01 -24.09 1.06
N ALA A 372 -16.83 -23.32 1.79
CA ALA A 372 -18.08 -23.80 2.38
C ALA A 372 -19.23 -23.97 1.36
N LEU A 373 -19.15 -23.36 0.17
CA LEU A 373 -20.21 -23.35 -0.85
C LEU A 373 -19.91 -24.17 -2.12
N SER A 374 -18.83 -24.96 -2.13
CA SER A 374 -18.64 -26.11 -3.04
C SER A 374 -18.78 -27.41 -2.28
#